data_AF-A0A2A2HTM8-F1
#
_entry.id   AF-A0A2A2HTM8-F1
#
_cell.length_a   1.000
_cell.length_b   1.000
_cell.length_c   1.000
_cell.angle_alpha   90.00
_cell.angle_beta   90.00
_cell.angle_gamma   90.00
#
_symmetry.space_group_name_H-M   'P 1'
#
loop_
_entity.id
_entity.type
_entity.pdbx_description
1 polymer ?
#
loop_
_entity_poly.entity_id
_entity_poly.type
_entity_poly.pdbx_seq_one_letter_code
_entity_poly.pdbx_strand_id
1 'polypeptide(L)'
;MGQSAGIWLLIALGLLFGLFADSGAADSVTPDNGGDVNLSELRAFDLLCKCETGCIVNTVSLSSSGGYIAVGDFNHNVSLFSSEGKELWNYTTGDIVYTVSVSPDGSRVAAGSNDKKVYFFNREGKLLWSYETGGSVNCVVVSSDGSYVAVGSEDGKIYFFNNEGRLLWNFDSENSVRSIALSIDGTYVAAGGSSYYIYLFDKEGNNIWKRKTGSVINCVCITPQANYVAAGGSNYNVYLLNQKGDFSWIHNPAYWISSVSLTNNGSYLAAGSFDDKIYLFNDTGTKLWDYKAKEDIYSVAISPDASFIAAGSWDDTLYVLDLDGNEFWNYSCGGNINSVSVSLDSSTLAAASDDGAAYLFEQNLSVFARLFGNECFPSGEGLGLPLKEGIVVTGGIENVVETASASSGEVSDDIKGENDPAIGSSASIESSSRFSGLLNFFKYPIFLLLAVFIVAIYLNNRKFKKRVEKEEDLEDFENLDDEKTQA
;
A
#
# COMPACT_ATOMS: atom_id res chain seq x y z
N MET A 1 56.79 22.04 6.74
CA MET A 1 56.87 23.48 6.43
C MET A 1 56.84 23.64 4.91
N GLY A 2 55.73 24.16 4.37
CA GLY A 2 55.54 24.68 3.00
C GLY A 2 55.64 23.65 1.84
N GLN A 3 54.85 23.67 0.77
CA GLN A 3 53.79 24.52 0.20
C GLN A 3 53.00 23.60 -0.77
N SER A 4 51.67 23.58 -0.81
CA SER A 4 50.79 24.46 -1.62
C SER A 4 51.28 24.74 -3.05
N ALA A 5 50.75 23.99 -4.03
CA ALA A 5 50.50 24.41 -5.42
C ALA A 5 50.03 23.19 -6.25
N GLY A 6 48.72 23.01 -6.39
CA GLY A 6 48.16 21.91 -7.18
C GLY A 6 46.64 21.87 -7.21
N ILE A 7 46.02 23.01 -6.97
CA ILE A 7 44.62 23.34 -7.24
C ILE A 7 44.73 24.61 -8.08
N TRP A 8 43.89 24.76 -9.12
CA TRP A 8 43.99 25.74 -10.23
C TRP A 8 44.66 25.22 -11.51
N LEU A 9 44.02 24.23 -12.15
CA LEU A 9 44.06 24.07 -13.61
C LEU A 9 42.74 23.43 -14.05
N LEU A 10 42.03 24.08 -14.99
CA LEU A 10 40.73 23.69 -15.60
C LEU A 10 39.44 24.29 -15.00
N ILE A 11 39.52 25.55 -14.55
CA ILE A 11 38.46 26.54 -14.77
C ILE A 11 39.10 27.68 -15.57
N ALA A 12 38.47 28.08 -16.68
CA ALA A 12 38.83 29.17 -17.62
C ALA A 12 39.72 28.82 -18.83
N LEU A 13 39.09 28.29 -19.89
CA LEU A 13 39.38 28.49 -21.33
C LEU A 13 38.39 27.60 -22.12
N GLY A 14 37.38 28.06 -22.84
CA GLY A 14 36.95 29.42 -23.14
C GLY A 14 35.47 29.44 -23.57
N LEU A 15 34.77 30.45 -23.08
CA LEU A 15 33.66 31.09 -23.79
C LEU A 15 34.23 31.78 -25.06
N LEU A 16 33.35 31.96 -26.05
CA LEU A 16 33.43 32.90 -27.19
C LEU A 16 33.79 32.34 -28.60
N PHE A 17 32.80 31.74 -29.26
CA PHE A 17 32.35 32.07 -30.62
C PHE A 17 30.83 31.81 -30.59
N GLY A 18 29.92 32.74 -30.90
CA GLY A 18 30.01 33.85 -31.84
C GLY A 18 28.97 33.60 -32.93
N LEU A 19 27.76 34.15 -32.70
CA LEU A 19 26.67 34.40 -33.64
C LEU A 19 27.00 34.25 -35.14
N PHE A 20 26.24 33.38 -35.81
CA PHE A 20 25.64 33.71 -37.10
C PHE A 20 24.14 33.51 -36.98
N ALA A 21 23.42 34.64 -36.94
CA ALA A 21 22.12 34.74 -37.54
C ALA A 21 22.31 34.75 -39.06
N ASP A 22 21.52 33.99 -39.80
CA ASP A 22 20.92 34.54 -41.01
C ASP A 22 19.54 33.92 -41.26
N SER A 23 18.79 34.75 -41.95
CA SER A 23 17.36 34.94 -42.08
C SER A 23 16.72 34.14 -43.22
N GLY A 24 15.39 34.03 -43.15
CA GLY A 24 14.51 33.67 -44.28
C GLY A 24 13.53 32.57 -43.91
N ALA A 25 12.21 32.77 -43.86
CA ALA A 25 11.39 33.92 -44.17
C ALA A 25 10.10 33.83 -43.33
N ALA A 26 9.61 34.97 -42.88
CA ALA A 26 8.20 35.10 -42.55
C ALA A 26 7.42 35.02 -43.87
N ASP A 27 6.41 34.16 -43.95
CA ASP A 27 5.19 34.51 -44.67
C ASP A 27 3.95 33.74 -44.18
N SER A 28 2.89 34.53 -44.08
CA SER A 28 1.45 34.26 -43.92
C SER A 28 0.97 33.31 -42.82
N VAL A 29 0.39 33.93 -41.79
CA VAL A 29 -0.72 33.38 -41.00
C VAL A 29 -1.87 33.02 -41.95
N THR A 30 -2.16 31.74 -42.07
CA THR A 30 -3.49 31.23 -42.46
C THR A 30 -4.06 30.51 -41.24
N PRO A 31 -5.30 30.82 -40.80
CA PRO A 31 -5.94 30.07 -39.74
C PRO A 31 -6.37 28.72 -40.32
N ASP A 32 -5.54 27.70 -40.17
CA ASP A 32 -5.97 26.33 -40.48
C ASP A 32 -6.89 25.83 -39.36
N ASN A 33 -8.18 25.90 -39.69
CA ASN A 33 -9.24 25.15 -39.04
C ASN A 33 -8.93 23.66 -39.19
N GLY A 34 -8.59 23.01 -38.08
CA GLY A 34 -8.36 21.56 -38.02
C GLY A 34 -7.12 21.23 -37.22
N GLY A 35 -7.15 21.50 -35.91
CA GLY A 35 -6.08 21.12 -35.01
C GLY A 35 -6.02 19.60 -34.84
N ASP A 36 -5.26 18.94 -35.72
CA ASP A 36 -4.74 17.60 -35.45
C ASP A 36 -3.75 17.72 -34.29
N VAL A 37 -4.28 17.59 -33.07
CA VAL A 37 -3.47 17.40 -31.85
C VAL A 37 -2.63 16.15 -32.07
N ASN A 38 -1.31 16.28 -32.02
CA ASN A 38 -0.39 15.15 -32.12
C ASN A 38 -0.68 14.15 -30.98
N LEU A 39 -1.33 13.03 -31.31
CA LEU A 39 -1.85 12.06 -30.35
C LEU A 39 -0.77 11.26 -29.63
N SER A 40 0.47 11.27 -30.12
CA SER A 40 1.58 10.52 -29.51
C SER A 40 2.09 11.11 -28.20
N GLU A 41 1.67 12.33 -27.84
CA GLU A 41 2.10 13.02 -26.62
C GLU A 41 1.06 13.00 -25.49
N LEU A 42 -0.16 12.53 -25.76
CA LEU A 42 -1.24 12.50 -24.79
C LEU A 42 -1.12 11.26 -23.89
N ARG A 43 -0.70 11.47 -22.64
CA ARG A 43 -0.64 10.42 -21.62
C ARG A 43 -2.00 10.29 -20.94
N ALA A 44 -2.43 9.06 -20.65
CA ALA A 44 -3.67 8.83 -19.93
C ALA A 44 -3.65 9.43 -18.51
N PHE A 45 -2.47 9.49 -17.90
CA PHE A 45 -2.20 10.20 -16.66
C PHE A 45 -0.99 11.11 -16.79
N ASP A 46 -1.16 12.33 -16.26
CA ASP A 46 -0.13 13.36 -16.18
C ASP A 46 0.43 13.41 -14.75
N LEU A 47 1.77 13.43 -14.62
CA LEU A 47 2.42 13.56 -13.31
C LEU A 47 2.19 14.98 -12.79
N LEU A 48 1.42 15.12 -11.71
CA LEU A 48 1.19 16.41 -11.05
C LEU A 48 2.38 16.79 -10.18
N CYS A 49 2.82 15.87 -9.31
CA CYS A 49 3.92 16.14 -8.41
C CYS A 49 4.64 14.88 -7.93
N LYS A 50 5.90 15.10 -7.54
CA LYS A 50 6.74 14.15 -6.80
C LYS A 50 7.00 14.75 -5.42
N CYS A 51 6.37 14.18 -4.40
CA CYS A 51 6.48 14.60 -3.01
C CYS A 51 7.67 13.89 -2.35
N GLU A 52 8.83 14.53 -2.36
CA GLU A 52 10.07 13.96 -1.80
C GLU A 52 10.04 13.97 -0.26
N THR A 53 10.22 12.80 0.35
CA THR A 53 10.41 12.63 1.80
C THR A 53 11.87 12.34 2.16
N GLY A 54 12.65 11.85 1.19
CA GLY A 54 14.07 11.52 1.36
C GLY A 54 14.33 10.15 1.98
N CYS A 55 13.30 9.31 2.15
CA CYS A 55 13.42 7.92 2.59
C CYS A 55 12.21 7.11 2.14
N ILE A 56 12.35 5.78 2.07
CA ILE A 56 11.33 4.84 1.62
C ILE A 56 9.94 5.25 2.10
N VAL A 57 9.05 5.50 1.15
CA VAL A 57 7.65 5.78 1.42
C VAL A 57 6.91 4.46 1.48
N ASN A 58 6.39 4.11 2.66
CA ASN A 58 5.69 2.84 2.86
C ASN A 58 4.24 2.93 2.39
N THR A 59 3.62 4.08 2.61
CA THR A 59 2.16 4.21 2.53
C THR A 59 1.74 5.59 2.05
N VAL A 60 0.65 5.63 1.29
CA VAL A 60 0.07 6.85 0.75
C VAL A 60 -1.45 6.79 0.84
N SER A 61 -2.08 7.93 1.11
CA SER A 61 -3.53 8.05 1.15
C SER A 61 -3.99 9.38 0.55
N LEU A 62 -4.99 9.33 -0.35
CA LEU A 62 -5.56 10.50 -1.02
C LEU A 62 -6.89 10.96 -0.41
N SER A 63 -7.08 12.27 -0.38
CA SER A 63 -8.42 12.87 -0.19
C SER A 63 -9.31 12.66 -1.42
N SER A 64 -10.62 12.95 -1.31
CA SER A 64 -11.66 12.63 -2.31
C SER A 64 -11.31 13.04 -3.74
N SER A 65 -10.62 14.17 -3.90
CA SER A 65 -10.27 14.76 -5.19
C SER A 65 -8.76 14.85 -5.42
N GLY A 66 -7.95 14.11 -4.64
CA GLY A 66 -6.49 14.19 -4.72
C GLY A 66 -5.88 15.53 -4.28
N GLY A 67 -6.67 16.45 -3.71
CA GLY A 67 -6.20 17.76 -3.27
C GLY A 67 -5.18 17.72 -2.12
N TYR A 68 -5.20 16.61 -1.36
CA TYR A 68 -4.27 16.31 -0.28
C TYR A 68 -3.77 14.88 -0.37
N ILE A 69 -2.49 14.70 -0.05
CA ILE A 69 -1.77 13.42 -0.04
C ILE A 69 -1.13 13.26 1.34
N ALA A 70 -1.57 12.26 2.10
CA ALA A 70 -0.91 11.86 3.35
C ALA A 70 0.12 10.76 3.05
N VAL A 71 1.29 10.86 3.67
CA VAL A 71 2.46 10.02 3.40
C VAL A 71 3.07 9.56 4.71
N GLY A 72 3.39 8.27 4.81
CA GLY A 72 4.14 7.66 5.92
C GLY A 72 5.43 7.02 5.42
N ASP A 73 6.54 7.30 6.08
CA ASP A 73 7.87 6.86 5.64
C ASP A 73 8.71 6.14 6.72
N PHE A 74 9.81 5.55 6.26
CA PHE A 74 10.79 4.83 7.09
C PHE A 74 11.74 5.76 7.86
N ASN A 75 11.67 7.09 7.62
CA ASN A 75 12.32 8.11 8.43
C ASN A 75 11.44 8.59 9.59
N HIS A 76 10.39 7.82 9.92
CA HIS A 76 9.49 8.05 11.04
C HIS A 76 8.62 9.29 10.82
N ASN A 77 8.39 9.71 9.58
CA ASN A 77 7.61 10.92 9.31
C ASN A 77 6.21 10.59 8.81
N VAL A 78 5.27 11.39 9.30
CA VAL A 78 3.93 11.56 8.71
C VAL A 78 3.93 12.93 8.06
N SER A 79 3.68 12.98 6.75
CA SER A 79 3.66 14.23 6.00
C SER A 79 2.33 14.41 5.26
N LEU A 80 1.89 15.66 5.12
CA LEU A 80 0.74 16.01 4.29
C LEU A 80 1.18 17.00 3.21
N PHE A 81 0.89 16.65 1.96
CA PHE A 81 1.18 17.48 0.79
C PHE A 81 -0.11 18.00 0.16
N SER A 82 -0.05 19.14 -0.54
CA SER A 82 -1.09 19.55 -1.48
C SER A 82 -0.93 18.81 -2.81
N SER A 83 -1.96 18.86 -3.67
CA SER A 83 -1.91 18.34 -5.05
C SER A 83 -0.79 18.96 -5.90
N GLU A 84 -0.31 20.15 -5.55
CA GLU A 84 0.82 20.82 -6.19
C GLU A 84 2.20 20.30 -5.73
N GLY A 85 2.22 19.32 -4.81
CA GLY A 85 3.46 18.75 -4.26
C GLY A 85 4.09 19.58 -3.14
N LYS A 86 3.39 20.59 -2.63
CA LYS A 86 3.88 21.41 -1.51
C LYS A 86 3.66 20.67 -0.20
N GLU A 87 4.73 20.44 0.55
CA GLU A 87 4.63 19.97 1.94
C GLU A 87 3.91 21.02 2.79
N LEU A 88 2.75 20.64 3.33
CA LEU A 88 1.95 21.50 4.22
C LEU A 88 2.45 21.40 5.65
N TRP A 89 2.78 20.19 6.08
CA TRP A 89 3.43 19.89 7.35
C TRP A 89 4.05 18.49 7.34
N ASN A 90 4.96 18.29 8.27
CA ASN A 90 5.61 17.03 8.58
C ASN A 90 5.64 16.86 10.11
N TYR A 91 5.38 15.65 10.60
CA TYR A 91 5.47 15.25 12.00
C TYR A 91 6.31 13.98 12.15
N THR A 92 7.35 14.03 12.98
CA THR A 92 8.21 12.88 13.28
C THR A 92 7.68 12.07 14.47
N THR A 93 7.34 10.80 14.23
CA THR A 93 6.96 9.79 15.22
C THR A 93 8.19 9.19 15.92
N GLY A 94 7.98 8.23 16.82
CA GLY A 94 9.07 7.56 17.55
C GLY A 94 9.81 6.50 16.74
N ASP A 95 9.21 5.98 15.68
CA ASP A 95 9.72 4.89 14.83
C ASP A 95 8.99 4.91 13.47
N ILE A 96 9.29 3.96 12.57
CA ILE A 96 8.75 3.81 11.21
C ILE A 96 7.22 3.98 11.19
N VAL A 97 6.72 4.79 10.24
CA VAL A 97 5.28 4.92 9.99
C VAL A 97 4.86 3.84 9.00
N TYR A 98 4.11 2.85 9.48
CA TYR A 98 3.60 1.79 8.61
C TYR A 98 2.38 2.22 7.83
N THR A 99 1.52 3.06 8.44
CA THR A 99 0.17 3.28 7.94
C THR A 99 -0.31 4.71 8.06
N VAL A 100 -1.00 5.21 7.03
CA VAL A 100 -1.61 6.55 7.01
C VAL A 100 -2.97 6.50 6.35
N SER A 101 -3.89 7.33 6.85
CA SER A 101 -5.21 7.50 6.26
C SER A 101 -5.64 8.97 6.37
N VAL A 102 -5.98 9.58 5.24
CA VAL A 102 -6.57 10.92 5.20
C VAL A 102 -8.09 10.81 5.02
N SER A 103 -8.85 11.65 5.72
CA SER A 103 -10.29 11.71 5.50
C SER A 103 -10.58 12.22 4.08
N PRO A 104 -11.68 11.79 3.44
CA PRO A 104 -12.12 12.24 2.13
C PRO A 104 -12.14 13.75 1.95
N ASP A 105 -12.60 14.51 2.95
CA ASP A 105 -12.60 15.97 2.87
C ASP A 105 -11.20 16.59 3.01
N GLY A 106 -10.19 15.82 3.42
CA GLY A 106 -8.81 16.23 3.72
C GLY A 106 -8.62 16.84 5.12
N SER A 107 -9.65 16.82 5.98
CA SER A 107 -9.64 17.55 7.25
C SER A 107 -8.96 16.81 8.41
N ARG A 108 -8.75 15.50 8.28
CA ARG A 108 -8.14 14.63 9.28
C ARG A 108 -7.10 13.73 8.65
N VAL A 109 -6.04 13.45 9.41
CA VAL A 109 -5.03 12.45 9.06
C VAL A 109 -4.81 11.56 10.27
N ALA A 110 -4.89 10.24 10.09
CA ALA A 110 -4.42 9.27 11.06
C ALA A 110 -3.14 8.60 10.58
N ALA A 111 -2.28 8.22 11.51
CA ALA A 111 -1.09 7.45 11.24
C ALA A 111 -0.85 6.39 12.32
N GLY A 112 -0.28 5.27 11.91
CA GLY A 112 0.14 4.17 12.78
C GLY A 112 1.63 3.89 12.61
N SER A 113 2.32 3.74 13.73
CA SER A 113 3.77 3.64 13.80
C SER A 113 4.25 2.37 14.51
N ASN A 114 5.48 1.97 14.20
CA ASN A 114 6.20 0.90 14.89
C ASN A 114 6.54 1.24 16.35
N ASP A 115 6.41 2.51 16.75
CA ASP A 115 6.54 2.97 18.14
C ASP A 115 5.34 2.60 19.02
N LYS A 116 4.40 1.81 18.46
CA LYS A 116 3.17 1.36 19.10
C LYS A 116 2.16 2.47 19.34
N LYS A 117 2.21 3.55 18.56
CA LYS A 117 1.25 4.65 18.69
C LYS A 117 0.46 4.89 17.42
N VAL A 118 -0.78 5.27 17.68
CA VAL A 118 -1.67 5.89 16.72
C VAL A 118 -1.56 7.40 16.93
N TYR A 119 -1.44 8.13 15.84
CA TYR A 119 -1.42 9.59 15.82
C TYR A 119 -2.60 10.11 15.01
N PHE A 120 -3.26 11.16 15.48
CA PHE A 120 -4.39 11.77 14.80
C PHE A 120 -4.25 13.29 14.72
N PHE A 121 -4.33 13.83 13.52
CA PHE A 121 -4.07 15.23 13.20
C PHE A 121 -5.27 15.90 12.54
N ASN A 122 -5.32 17.22 12.63
CA ASN A 122 -6.12 18.02 11.70
C ASN A 122 -5.30 18.36 10.44
N ARG A 123 -5.94 18.98 9.44
CA ARG A 123 -5.30 19.42 8.19
C ARG A 123 -4.13 20.36 8.41
N GLU A 124 -4.14 21.16 9.48
CA GLU A 124 -3.07 22.11 9.80
C GLU A 124 -1.85 21.45 10.48
N GLY A 125 -1.83 20.13 10.66
CA GLY A 125 -0.71 19.39 11.26
C GLY A 125 -0.68 19.44 12.79
N LYS A 126 -1.75 19.93 13.42
CA LYS A 126 -1.89 19.87 14.87
C LYS A 126 -2.26 18.44 15.28
N LEU A 127 -1.41 17.84 16.11
CA LEU A 127 -1.73 16.60 16.80
C LEU A 127 -2.93 16.83 17.73
N LEU A 128 -4.07 16.19 17.41
CA LEU A 128 -5.30 16.25 18.18
C LEU A 128 -5.24 15.28 19.36
N TRP A 129 -4.78 14.05 19.10
CA TRP A 129 -4.52 13.04 20.12
C TRP A 129 -3.55 11.98 19.60
N SER A 130 -2.98 11.22 20.52
CA SER A 130 -2.24 10.00 20.25
C SER A 130 -2.64 8.91 21.24
N TYR A 131 -2.59 7.64 20.83
CA TYR A 131 -2.92 6.50 21.68
C TYR A 131 -1.85 5.42 21.58
N GLU A 132 -1.40 4.89 22.72
CA GLU A 132 -0.40 3.81 22.80
C GLU A 132 -1.09 2.44 22.85
N THR A 133 -0.83 1.61 21.85
CA THR A 133 -1.23 0.21 21.76
C THR A 133 -0.20 -0.70 22.46
N GLY A 134 -0.48 -1.99 22.56
CA GLY A 134 0.47 -2.97 23.13
C GLY A 134 1.58 -3.38 22.16
N GLY A 135 1.38 -3.19 20.86
CA GLY A 135 2.28 -3.59 19.77
C GLY A 135 2.26 -2.57 18.64
N SER A 136 3.06 -2.81 17.60
CA SER A 136 3.16 -1.91 16.44
C SER A 136 1.82 -1.72 15.76
N VAL A 137 1.53 -0.51 15.28
CA VAL A 137 0.28 -0.23 14.58
C VAL A 137 0.45 -0.56 13.10
N ASN A 138 -0.19 -1.64 12.66
CA ASN A 138 -0.03 -2.19 11.32
C ASN A 138 -0.96 -1.54 10.29
N CYS A 139 -2.15 -1.11 10.72
CA CYS A 139 -3.14 -0.51 9.84
C CYS A 139 -4.03 0.50 10.59
N VAL A 140 -4.32 1.63 9.94
CA VAL A 140 -5.25 2.66 10.42
C VAL A 140 -6.16 3.14 9.30
N VAL A 141 -7.40 3.45 9.63
CA VAL A 141 -8.36 4.04 8.69
C VAL A 141 -9.24 5.07 9.39
N VAL A 142 -9.48 6.19 8.72
CA VAL A 142 -10.37 7.28 9.17
C VAL A 142 -11.70 7.19 8.43
N SER A 143 -12.82 7.40 9.12
CA SER A 143 -14.14 7.45 8.49
C SER A 143 -14.28 8.65 7.54
N SER A 144 -15.27 8.60 6.65
CA SER A 144 -15.40 9.61 5.60
C SER A 144 -15.63 11.04 6.08
N ASP A 145 -16.29 11.16 7.23
CA ASP A 145 -16.58 12.41 7.92
C ASP A 145 -15.51 12.79 8.96
N GLY A 146 -14.45 11.98 9.09
CA GLY A 146 -13.40 12.16 10.08
C GLY A 146 -13.84 11.94 11.53
N SER A 147 -15.02 11.35 11.76
CA SER A 147 -15.60 11.14 13.10
C SER A 147 -15.05 9.92 13.83
N TYR A 148 -14.54 8.92 13.11
CA TYR A 148 -14.08 7.66 13.68
C TYR A 148 -12.72 7.24 13.12
N VAL A 149 -11.98 6.48 13.94
CA VAL A 149 -10.69 5.89 13.58
C VAL A 149 -10.69 4.42 13.99
N ALA A 150 -10.43 3.52 13.05
CA ALA A 150 -10.25 2.10 13.32
C ALA A 150 -8.78 1.72 13.15
N VAL A 151 -8.27 0.87 14.02
CA VAL A 151 -6.84 0.54 14.14
C VAL A 151 -6.67 -0.95 14.32
N GLY A 152 -5.73 -1.56 13.58
CA GLY A 152 -5.23 -2.91 13.83
C GLY A 152 -3.78 -2.89 14.32
N SER A 153 -3.50 -3.66 15.37
CA SER A 153 -2.20 -3.69 16.04
C SER A 153 -1.59 -5.09 16.05
N GLU A 154 -0.25 -5.15 16.12
CA GLU A 154 0.53 -6.37 16.29
C GLU A 154 0.25 -7.07 17.62
N ASP A 155 -0.25 -6.34 18.63
CA ASP A 155 -0.71 -6.93 19.90
C ASP A 155 -1.97 -7.82 19.77
N GLY A 156 -2.51 -7.93 18.56
CA GLY A 156 -3.68 -8.73 18.23
C GLY A 156 -5.01 -8.04 18.48
N LYS A 157 -5.01 -6.76 18.84
CA LYS A 157 -6.23 -6.00 19.07
C LYS A 157 -6.63 -5.12 17.90
N ILE A 158 -7.95 -5.02 17.75
CA ILE A 158 -8.62 -4.01 16.96
C ILE A 158 -9.08 -2.92 17.92
N TYR A 159 -8.76 -1.66 17.63
CA TYR A 159 -9.22 -0.51 18.41
C TYR A 159 -10.13 0.37 17.57
N PHE A 160 -11.15 0.93 18.19
CA PHE A 160 -12.06 1.87 17.54
C PHE A 160 -12.25 3.12 18.40
N PHE A 161 -11.97 4.28 17.80
CA PHE A 161 -11.98 5.57 18.46
C PHE A 161 -12.99 6.51 17.81
N ASN A 162 -13.45 7.49 18.57
CA ASN A 162 -14.01 8.70 18.00
C ASN A 162 -12.93 9.75 17.70
N ASN A 163 -13.30 10.83 17.05
CA ASN A 163 -12.39 11.90 16.64
C ASN A 163 -11.78 12.70 17.82
N GLU A 164 -12.32 12.59 19.04
CA GLU A 164 -11.73 13.16 20.25
C GLU A 164 -10.69 12.22 20.92
N GLY A 165 -10.44 11.04 20.35
CA GLY A 165 -9.46 10.08 20.86
C GLY A 165 -10.00 9.21 22.00
N ARG A 166 -11.32 9.21 22.22
CA ARG A 166 -11.97 8.29 23.16
C ARG A 166 -12.05 6.91 22.53
N LEU A 167 -11.47 5.92 23.19
CA LEU A 167 -11.67 4.52 22.86
C LEU A 167 -13.15 4.15 23.07
N LEU A 168 -13.84 3.81 21.99
CA LEU A 168 -15.24 3.38 22.01
C LEU A 168 -15.33 1.90 22.35
N TRP A 169 -14.51 1.07 21.69
CA TRP A 169 -14.34 -0.34 21.98
C TRP A 169 -13.00 -0.85 21.46
N ASN A 170 -12.59 -2.03 21.95
CA ASN A 170 -11.51 -2.82 21.38
C ASN A 170 -11.90 -4.29 21.38
N PHE A 171 -11.28 -5.07 20.49
CA PHE A 171 -11.52 -6.50 20.35
C PHE A 171 -10.19 -7.24 20.25
N ASP A 172 -10.02 -8.31 21.04
CA ASP A 172 -8.84 -9.16 21.00
C ASP A 172 -9.05 -10.30 19.99
N SER A 173 -8.27 -10.26 18.91
CA SER A 173 -8.27 -11.28 17.86
C SER A 173 -7.21 -12.38 18.09
N GLU A 174 -6.54 -12.37 19.25
CA GLU A 174 -5.51 -13.29 19.73
C GLU A 174 -4.16 -13.19 18.99
N ASN A 175 -4.12 -12.66 17.78
CA ASN A 175 -2.91 -12.56 16.96
C ASN A 175 -2.92 -11.27 16.13
N SER A 176 -1.73 -10.80 15.73
CA SER A 176 -1.51 -9.57 14.95
C SER A 176 -2.60 -9.28 13.90
N VAL A 177 -3.22 -8.11 13.99
CA VAL A 177 -4.13 -7.58 12.98
C VAL A 177 -3.31 -6.90 11.89
N ARG A 178 -3.49 -7.31 10.64
CA ARG A 178 -2.69 -6.82 9.50
C ARG A 178 -3.42 -5.79 8.66
N SER A 179 -4.74 -5.94 8.53
CA SER A 179 -5.53 -5.07 7.67
C SER A 179 -6.88 -4.80 8.29
N ILE A 180 -7.35 -3.56 8.09
CA ILE A 180 -8.62 -3.07 8.58
C ILE A 180 -9.28 -2.19 7.51
N ALA A 181 -10.60 -2.25 7.42
CA ALA A 181 -11.38 -1.42 6.50
C ALA A 181 -12.65 -0.91 7.19
N LEU A 182 -13.08 0.30 6.80
CA LEU A 182 -14.28 0.95 7.29
C LEU A 182 -15.31 1.12 6.16
N SER A 183 -16.59 0.93 6.49
CA SER A 183 -17.67 1.40 5.62
C SER A 183 -17.67 2.95 5.56
N ILE A 184 -18.22 3.53 4.47
CA ILE A 184 -18.21 4.99 4.24
C ILE A 184 -18.78 5.76 5.43
N ASP A 185 -19.85 5.24 6.01
CA ASP A 185 -20.61 5.84 7.10
C ASP A 185 -20.01 5.55 8.49
N GLY A 186 -18.91 4.79 8.56
CA GLY A 186 -18.29 4.36 9.81
C GLY A 186 -19.12 3.36 10.61
N THR A 187 -20.19 2.80 10.03
CA THR A 187 -21.09 1.87 10.72
C THR A 187 -20.48 0.48 10.88
N TYR A 188 -19.56 0.07 9.99
CA TYR A 188 -18.99 -1.27 9.99
C TYR A 188 -17.46 -1.25 9.90
N VAL A 189 -16.83 -2.17 10.65
CA VAL A 189 -15.38 -2.41 10.64
C VAL A 189 -15.13 -3.84 10.18
N ALA A 190 -14.39 -4.02 9.09
CA ALA A 190 -13.85 -5.32 8.69
C ALA A 190 -12.36 -5.42 9.08
N ALA A 191 -11.93 -6.59 9.53
CA ALA A 191 -10.53 -6.80 9.94
C ALA A 191 -10.05 -8.21 9.62
N GLY A 192 -8.75 -8.33 9.38
CA GLY A 192 -8.06 -9.59 9.15
C GLY A 192 -6.61 -9.55 9.60
N GLY A 193 -6.05 -10.72 9.90
CA GLY A 193 -4.65 -10.82 10.31
C GLY A 193 -4.18 -12.26 10.52
N SER A 194 -3.25 -12.43 11.44
CA SER A 194 -2.58 -13.71 11.72
C SER A 194 -3.43 -14.70 12.51
N SER A 195 -4.64 -14.33 12.96
CA SER A 195 -5.56 -15.24 13.67
C SER A 195 -6.28 -16.23 12.74
N TYR A 196 -6.12 -16.05 11.42
CA TYR A 196 -6.79 -16.83 10.37
C TYR A 196 -8.31 -16.61 10.29
N TYR A 197 -8.78 -15.51 10.87
CA TYR A 197 -10.17 -15.08 10.78
C TYR A 197 -10.30 -13.76 10.02
N ILE A 198 -11.41 -13.64 9.30
CA ILE A 198 -11.96 -12.37 8.87
C ILE A 198 -13.10 -12.02 9.83
N TYR A 199 -13.14 -10.78 10.29
CA TYR A 199 -14.15 -10.28 11.21
C TYR A 199 -14.95 -9.14 10.57
N LEU A 200 -16.22 -9.04 10.94
CA LEU A 200 -17.04 -7.85 10.72
C LEU A 200 -17.68 -7.42 12.04
N PHE A 201 -17.55 -6.14 12.38
CA PHE A 201 -18.14 -5.51 13.55
C PHE A 201 -19.10 -4.40 13.13
N ASP A 202 -20.09 -4.12 13.98
CA ASP A 202 -20.82 -2.85 13.94
C ASP A 202 -20.06 -1.77 14.71
N LYS A 203 -20.52 -0.52 14.60
CA LYS A 203 -19.93 0.64 15.27
C LYS A 203 -19.99 0.57 16.80
N GLU A 204 -20.90 -0.24 17.36
CA GLU A 204 -20.98 -0.51 18.80
C GLU A 204 -19.95 -1.55 19.27
N GLY A 205 -19.25 -2.21 18.35
CA GLY A 205 -18.24 -3.23 18.64
C GLY A 205 -18.80 -4.64 18.76
N ASN A 206 -20.06 -4.86 18.38
CA ASN A 206 -20.61 -6.21 18.33
C ASN A 206 -20.00 -6.93 17.13
N ASN A 207 -19.46 -8.13 17.38
CA ASN A 207 -19.03 -9.02 16.29
C ASN A 207 -20.28 -9.55 15.56
N ILE A 208 -20.55 -9.02 14.37
CA ILE A 208 -21.66 -9.47 13.51
C ILE A 208 -21.38 -10.89 13.04
N TRP A 209 -20.15 -11.12 12.59
CA TRP A 209 -19.64 -12.44 12.29
C TRP A 209 -18.11 -12.49 12.31
N LYS A 210 -17.61 -13.73 12.41
CA LYS A 210 -16.22 -14.09 12.10
C LYS A 210 -16.20 -15.34 11.23
N ARG A 211 -15.22 -15.45 10.34
CA ARG A 211 -15.04 -16.61 9.45
C ARG A 211 -13.59 -17.05 9.41
N LYS A 212 -13.37 -18.34 9.64
CA LYS A 212 -12.06 -18.96 9.62
C LYS A 212 -11.68 -19.30 8.18
N THR A 213 -10.51 -18.88 7.73
CA THR A 213 -9.99 -19.10 6.37
C THR A 213 -8.86 -20.12 6.33
N GLY A 214 -8.25 -20.42 7.49
CA GLY A 214 -7.19 -21.41 7.63
C GLY A 214 -5.78 -20.90 7.31
N SER A 215 -5.61 -19.60 7.04
CA SER A 215 -4.29 -18.97 6.86
C SER A 215 -4.32 -17.49 7.22
N VAL A 216 -3.16 -16.86 7.32
CA VAL A 216 -3.01 -15.42 7.55
C VAL A 216 -3.81 -14.64 6.50
N ILE A 217 -4.55 -13.62 6.95
CA ILE A 217 -5.20 -12.64 6.08
C ILE A 217 -4.31 -11.41 6.00
N ASN A 218 -3.85 -11.10 4.79
CA ASN A 218 -2.92 -9.99 4.55
C ASN A 218 -3.67 -8.68 4.32
N CYS A 219 -4.79 -8.74 3.63
CA CYS A 219 -5.58 -7.57 3.25
C CYS A 219 -7.08 -7.85 3.37
N VAL A 220 -7.83 -6.81 3.74
CA VAL A 220 -9.30 -6.79 3.71
C VAL A 220 -9.78 -5.49 3.07
N CYS A 221 -10.91 -5.56 2.37
CA CYS A 221 -11.65 -4.37 1.97
C CYS A 221 -13.17 -4.63 2.09
N ILE A 222 -13.95 -3.57 2.15
CA ILE A 222 -15.40 -3.64 2.40
C ILE A 222 -16.12 -2.73 1.42
N THR A 223 -17.30 -3.10 0.96
CA THR A 223 -18.14 -2.17 0.16
C THR A 223 -18.72 -1.04 1.04
N PRO A 224 -19.16 0.08 0.45
CA PRO A 224 -19.52 1.28 1.20
C PRO A 224 -20.66 1.05 2.19
N GLN A 225 -21.60 0.17 1.83
CA GLN A 225 -22.74 -0.23 2.65
C GLN A 225 -22.54 -1.58 3.37
N ALA A 226 -21.32 -2.10 3.38
CA ALA A 226 -20.96 -3.41 3.95
C ALA A 226 -21.77 -4.60 3.38
N ASN A 227 -22.26 -4.49 2.15
CA ASN A 227 -22.94 -5.60 1.46
C ASN A 227 -21.98 -6.78 1.22
N TYR A 228 -20.72 -6.46 0.93
CA TYR A 228 -19.62 -7.39 0.72
C TYR A 228 -18.37 -6.98 1.50
N VAL A 229 -17.63 -7.99 1.96
CA VAL A 229 -16.26 -7.92 2.49
C VAL A 229 -15.39 -8.82 1.63
N ALA A 230 -14.26 -8.31 1.15
CA ALA A 230 -13.25 -9.09 0.46
C ALA A 230 -11.99 -9.23 1.29
N ALA A 231 -11.24 -10.30 1.04
CA ALA A 231 -9.97 -10.54 1.72
C ALA A 231 -9.00 -11.35 0.85
N GLY A 232 -7.71 -11.13 1.07
CA GLY A 232 -6.61 -11.91 0.49
C GLY A 232 -5.82 -12.64 1.56
N GLY A 233 -5.50 -13.91 1.32
CA GLY A 233 -4.79 -14.77 2.28
C GLY A 233 -3.46 -15.35 1.79
N SER A 234 -2.63 -15.80 2.73
CA SER A 234 -1.36 -16.50 2.46
C SER A 234 -1.53 -17.96 2.04
N ASN A 235 -2.76 -18.49 2.04
CA ASN A 235 -3.10 -19.76 1.38
C ASN A 235 -3.52 -19.59 -0.08
N TYR A 236 -3.17 -18.45 -0.67
CA TYR A 236 -3.41 -18.14 -2.07
C TYR A 236 -4.86 -17.92 -2.42
N ASN A 237 -5.74 -17.76 -1.43
CA ASN A 237 -7.16 -17.55 -1.69
C ASN A 237 -7.51 -16.06 -1.67
N VAL A 238 -8.42 -15.70 -2.56
CA VAL A 238 -9.24 -14.50 -2.53
C VAL A 238 -10.63 -14.89 -2.05
N TYR A 239 -11.15 -14.14 -1.10
CA TYR A 239 -12.45 -14.37 -0.48
C TYR A 239 -13.38 -13.21 -0.81
N LEU A 240 -14.64 -13.53 -1.14
CA LEU A 240 -15.73 -12.57 -1.09
C LEU A 240 -16.82 -13.11 -0.15
N LEU A 241 -17.17 -12.33 0.86
CA LEU A 241 -18.18 -12.65 1.85
C LEU A 241 -19.32 -11.65 1.75
N ASN A 242 -20.55 -12.13 1.89
CA ASN A 242 -21.71 -11.25 2.00
C ASN A 242 -21.83 -10.65 3.42
N GLN A 243 -22.77 -9.75 3.62
CA GLN A 243 -23.01 -9.10 4.92
C GLN A 243 -23.36 -10.08 6.07
N LYS A 244 -23.83 -11.31 5.78
CA LYS A 244 -24.08 -12.36 6.78
C LYS A 244 -22.82 -13.16 7.14
N GLY A 245 -21.72 -12.92 6.43
CA GLY A 245 -20.46 -13.63 6.54
C GLY A 245 -20.44 -14.94 5.78
N ASP A 246 -21.41 -15.23 4.91
CA ASP A 246 -21.32 -16.42 4.07
C ASP A 246 -20.39 -16.14 2.90
N PHE A 247 -19.54 -17.11 2.56
CA PHE A 247 -18.70 -17.01 1.37
C PHE A 247 -19.61 -16.95 0.14
N SER A 248 -19.63 -15.80 -0.53
CA SER A 248 -20.22 -15.68 -1.86
C SER A 248 -19.41 -16.53 -2.83
N TRP A 249 -18.08 -16.47 -2.72
CA TRP A 249 -17.15 -17.37 -3.41
C TRP A 249 -15.76 -17.33 -2.76
N ILE A 250 -14.95 -18.34 -3.10
CA ILE A 250 -13.53 -18.44 -2.76
C ILE A 250 -12.80 -18.84 -4.04
N HIS A 251 -11.75 -18.12 -4.41
CA HIS A 251 -10.93 -18.44 -5.58
C HIS A 251 -9.47 -18.57 -5.17
N ASN A 252 -8.75 -19.53 -5.76
CA ASN A 252 -7.33 -19.73 -5.53
C ASN A 252 -6.53 -19.31 -6.78
N PRO A 253 -6.07 -18.04 -6.87
CA PRO A 253 -5.29 -17.56 -8.02
C PRO A 253 -3.87 -18.14 -8.18
N ALA A 254 -3.37 -18.93 -7.21
CA ALA A 254 -2.11 -19.69 -7.20
C ALA A 254 -0.97 -19.18 -6.29
N TYR A 255 -0.99 -17.93 -5.79
CA TYR A 255 0.02 -17.44 -4.84
C TYR A 255 -0.47 -16.40 -3.83
N TRP A 256 0.41 -15.95 -2.92
CA TRP A 256 0.06 -15.05 -1.81
C TRP A 256 -0.61 -13.78 -2.31
N ILE A 257 -1.78 -13.47 -1.76
CA ILE A 257 -2.49 -12.24 -2.09
C ILE A 257 -2.01 -11.15 -1.15
N SER A 258 -1.43 -10.11 -1.73
CA SER A 258 -0.92 -8.94 -1.02
C SER A 258 -2.02 -7.89 -0.84
N SER A 259 -2.89 -7.75 -1.83
CA SER A 259 -3.85 -6.66 -1.90
C SER A 259 -5.15 -7.07 -2.58
N VAL A 260 -6.28 -6.54 -2.11
CA VAL A 260 -7.59 -6.68 -2.74
C VAL A 260 -8.32 -5.33 -2.77
N SER A 261 -9.06 -5.08 -3.86
CA SER A 261 -9.89 -3.89 -4.02
C SER A 261 -11.21 -4.24 -4.69
N LEU A 262 -12.30 -3.60 -4.26
CA LEU A 262 -13.66 -3.85 -4.70
C LEU A 262 -14.24 -2.61 -5.37
N THR A 263 -15.08 -2.80 -6.39
CA THR A 263 -15.98 -1.73 -6.83
C THR A 263 -17.05 -1.46 -5.76
N ASN A 264 -17.63 -0.26 -5.77
CA ASN A 264 -18.60 0.17 -4.77
C ASN A 264 -19.82 -0.76 -4.63
N ASN A 265 -20.24 -1.36 -5.74
CA ASN A 265 -21.34 -2.32 -5.78
C ASN A 265 -20.92 -3.78 -5.54
N GLY A 266 -19.61 -4.07 -5.45
CA GLY A 266 -19.07 -5.42 -5.34
C GLY A 266 -19.11 -6.25 -6.62
N SER A 267 -19.42 -5.64 -7.77
CA SER A 267 -19.48 -6.32 -9.07
C SER A 267 -18.13 -6.82 -9.56
N TYR A 268 -17.04 -6.13 -9.19
CA TYR A 268 -15.68 -6.52 -9.53
C TYR A 268 -14.76 -6.51 -8.31
N LEU A 269 -13.81 -7.43 -8.31
CA LEU A 269 -12.75 -7.53 -7.33
C LEU A 269 -11.41 -7.67 -8.03
N ALA A 270 -10.47 -6.77 -7.75
CA ALA A 270 -9.09 -6.85 -8.21
C ALA A 270 -8.21 -7.39 -7.08
N ALA A 271 -7.25 -8.25 -7.42
CA ALA A 271 -6.30 -8.79 -6.47
C ALA A 271 -4.87 -8.70 -7.00
N GLY A 272 -3.96 -8.18 -6.18
CA GLY A 272 -2.52 -8.22 -6.41
C GLY A 272 -1.88 -9.41 -5.73
N SER A 273 -0.91 -10.05 -6.38
CA SER A 273 -0.25 -11.23 -5.84
C SER A 273 1.27 -11.23 -6.06
N PHE A 274 1.97 -11.97 -5.20
CA PHE A 274 3.42 -12.21 -5.28
C PHE A 274 3.81 -13.27 -6.33
N ASP A 275 2.88 -13.72 -7.18
CA ASP A 275 3.19 -14.44 -8.42
C ASP A 275 3.38 -13.50 -9.62
N ASP A 276 3.67 -12.23 -9.35
CA ASP A 276 3.83 -11.16 -10.32
C ASP A 276 2.53 -10.87 -11.12
N LYS A 277 1.35 -11.24 -10.62
CA LYS A 277 0.07 -11.04 -11.34
C LYS A 277 -0.92 -10.13 -10.64
N ILE A 278 -1.74 -9.49 -11.48
CA ILE A 278 -2.96 -8.78 -11.14
C ILE A 278 -4.12 -9.62 -11.66
N TYR A 279 -5.12 -9.86 -10.81
CA TYR A 279 -6.31 -10.63 -11.14
C TYR A 279 -7.54 -9.74 -11.10
N LEU A 280 -8.50 -9.99 -12.00
CA LEU A 280 -9.85 -9.43 -11.90
C LEU A 280 -10.89 -10.54 -11.85
N PHE A 281 -11.82 -10.42 -10.90
CA PHE A 281 -12.95 -11.31 -10.72
C PHE A 281 -14.26 -10.55 -10.82
N ASN A 282 -15.33 -11.22 -11.24
CA ASN A 282 -16.69 -10.71 -11.11
C ASN A 282 -17.35 -11.14 -9.78
N ASP A 283 -18.57 -10.67 -9.54
CA ASP A 283 -19.40 -10.99 -8.37
C ASP A 283 -19.70 -12.49 -8.17
N THR A 284 -19.61 -13.31 -9.23
CA THR A 284 -19.76 -14.77 -9.17
C THR A 284 -18.47 -15.51 -8.79
N GLY A 285 -17.33 -14.81 -8.73
CA GLY A 285 -16.01 -15.40 -8.48
C GLY A 285 -15.35 -15.97 -9.72
N THR A 286 -15.88 -15.66 -10.91
CA THR A 286 -15.25 -16.01 -12.18
C THR A 286 -14.06 -15.08 -12.38
N LYS A 287 -12.87 -15.66 -12.58
CA LYS A 287 -11.69 -14.92 -13.02
C LYS A 287 -11.93 -14.43 -14.45
N LEU A 288 -12.01 -13.12 -14.63
CA LEU A 288 -12.19 -12.50 -15.95
C LEU A 288 -10.87 -12.52 -16.71
N TRP A 289 -9.78 -12.14 -16.05
CA TRP A 289 -8.43 -12.17 -16.61
C TRP A 289 -7.37 -12.17 -15.50
N ASP A 290 -6.13 -12.44 -15.91
CA ASP A 290 -4.92 -12.13 -15.14
C ASP A 290 -3.90 -11.41 -16.02
N TYR A 291 -3.23 -10.42 -15.46
CA TYR A 291 -2.16 -9.66 -16.11
C TYR A 291 -0.83 -9.97 -15.43
N LYS A 292 0.21 -10.26 -16.22
CA LYS A 292 1.55 -10.62 -15.72
C LYS A 292 2.47 -9.39 -15.76
N ALA A 293 2.73 -8.82 -14.58
CA ALA A 293 3.79 -7.83 -14.38
C ALA A 293 5.17 -8.50 -14.33
N LYS A 294 6.23 -7.69 -14.22
CA LYS A 294 7.61 -8.22 -14.23
C LYS A 294 8.01 -8.84 -12.89
N GLU A 295 7.50 -8.30 -11.78
CA GLU A 295 7.72 -8.82 -10.42
C GLU A 295 6.44 -8.65 -9.57
N ASP A 296 6.50 -9.17 -8.34
CA ASP A 296 5.47 -9.18 -7.31
C ASP A 296 4.62 -7.88 -7.26
N ILE A 297 3.30 -8.03 -7.15
CA ILE A 297 2.36 -6.92 -6.96
C ILE A 297 2.12 -6.72 -5.47
N TYR A 298 2.31 -5.50 -4.97
CA TYR A 298 2.16 -5.16 -3.56
C TYR A 298 0.81 -4.51 -3.25
N SER A 299 0.31 -3.67 -4.14
CA SER A 299 -0.90 -2.89 -3.92
C SER A 299 -1.75 -2.83 -5.18
N VAL A 300 -3.07 -2.97 -5.06
CA VAL A 300 -4.02 -2.82 -6.16
C VAL A 300 -5.21 -1.97 -5.73
N ALA A 301 -5.66 -1.07 -6.60
CA ALA A 301 -6.83 -0.22 -6.37
C ALA A 301 -7.68 -0.15 -7.64
N ILE A 302 -8.97 -0.50 -7.54
CA ILE A 302 -9.95 -0.20 -8.60
C ILE A 302 -10.44 1.23 -8.39
N SER A 303 -10.56 2.01 -9.47
CA SER A 303 -11.19 3.32 -9.39
C SER A 303 -12.67 3.19 -8.99
N PRO A 304 -13.22 4.11 -8.18
CA PRO A 304 -14.62 4.07 -7.75
C PRO A 304 -15.66 4.01 -8.88
N ASP A 305 -15.35 4.65 -10.02
CA ASP A 305 -16.16 4.63 -11.24
C ASP A 305 -15.91 3.39 -12.13
N ALA A 306 -14.99 2.52 -11.72
CA ALA A 306 -14.52 1.35 -12.44
C ALA A 306 -13.94 1.65 -13.84
N SER A 307 -13.45 2.88 -14.08
CA SER A 307 -12.76 3.24 -15.33
C SER A 307 -11.35 2.66 -15.45
N PHE A 308 -10.67 2.34 -14.33
CA PHE A 308 -9.35 1.71 -14.37
C PHE A 308 -8.99 0.94 -13.09
N ILE A 309 -7.92 0.15 -13.17
CA ILE A 309 -7.29 -0.55 -12.06
C ILE A 309 -5.82 -0.13 -12.02
N ALA A 310 -5.37 0.39 -10.88
CA ALA A 310 -3.98 0.74 -10.64
C ALA A 310 -3.30 -0.34 -9.78
N ALA A 311 -2.06 -0.69 -10.11
CA ALA A 311 -1.29 -1.69 -9.36
C ALA A 311 0.18 -1.30 -9.21
N GLY A 312 0.68 -1.35 -7.97
CA GLY A 312 2.07 -1.09 -7.64
C GLY A 312 2.88 -2.40 -7.58
N SER A 313 3.98 -2.45 -8.31
CA SER A 313 4.87 -3.61 -8.37
C SER A 313 6.23 -3.34 -7.74
N TRP A 314 6.92 -4.43 -7.39
CA TRP A 314 8.33 -4.45 -6.98
C TRP A 314 9.30 -4.15 -8.12
N ASP A 315 8.85 -4.08 -9.37
CA ASP A 315 9.69 -3.72 -10.52
C ASP A 315 9.78 -2.20 -10.76
N ASP A 316 9.52 -1.41 -9.71
CA ASP A 316 9.43 0.05 -9.70
C ASP A 316 8.29 0.64 -10.54
N THR A 317 7.39 -0.18 -11.10
CA THR A 317 6.38 0.26 -12.07
C THR A 317 4.98 0.31 -11.45
N LEU A 318 4.30 1.43 -11.72
CA LEU A 318 2.87 1.62 -11.51
C LEU A 318 2.16 1.23 -12.80
N TYR A 319 1.38 0.16 -12.75
CA TYR A 319 0.58 -0.34 -13.87
C TYR A 319 -0.83 0.22 -13.78
N VAL A 320 -1.40 0.61 -14.93
CA VAL A 320 -2.83 0.95 -15.02
C VAL A 320 -3.48 0.19 -16.18
N LEU A 321 -4.54 -0.53 -15.85
CA LEU A 321 -5.28 -1.42 -16.73
C LEU A 321 -6.74 -1.01 -16.81
N ASP A 322 -7.38 -1.32 -17.95
CA ASP A 322 -8.83 -1.26 -18.06
C ASP A 322 -9.49 -2.51 -17.44
N LEU A 323 -10.83 -2.55 -17.40
CA LEU A 323 -11.58 -3.70 -16.89
C LEU A 323 -11.53 -4.93 -17.81
N ASP A 324 -11.05 -4.78 -19.05
CA ASP A 324 -10.87 -5.87 -20.00
C ASP A 324 -9.46 -6.52 -19.88
N GLY A 325 -8.58 -5.95 -19.04
CA GLY A 325 -7.25 -6.48 -18.73
C GLY A 325 -6.15 -5.93 -19.63
N ASN A 326 -6.42 -4.87 -20.40
CA ASN A 326 -5.41 -4.22 -21.21
C ASN A 326 -4.68 -3.17 -20.38
N GLU A 327 -3.35 -3.29 -20.30
CA GLU A 327 -2.52 -2.18 -19.84
C GLU A 327 -2.56 -1.06 -20.88
N PHE A 328 -3.01 0.12 -20.46
CA PHE A 328 -3.03 1.32 -21.31
C PHE A 328 -2.11 2.43 -20.81
N TRP A 329 -1.58 2.30 -19.60
CA TRP A 329 -0.62 3.25 -19.04
C TRP A 329 0.26 2.59 -17.98
N ASN A 330 1.52 3.02 -17.92
CA ASN A 330 2.43 2.70 -16.82
C ASN A 330 3.39 3.86 -16.54
N TYR A 331 3.99 3.85 -15.35
CA TYR A 331 5.03 4.80 -14.97
C TYR A 331 6.04 4.17 -14.02
N SER A 332 7.34 4.37 -14.26
CA SER A 332 8.39 3.90 -13.37
C SER A 332 8.76 4.97 -12.34
N CYS A 333 8.55 4.65 -11.06
CA CYS A 333 8.77 5.53 -9.92
C CYS A 333 10.21 5.49 -9.39
N GLY A 334 11.11 4.72 -10.00
CA GLY A 334 12.53 4.63 -9.61
C GLY A 334 12.82 3.83 -8.33
N GLY A 335 11.80 3.20 -7.75
CA GLY A 335 11.88 2.27 -6.63
C GLY A 335 10.55 1.52 -6.46
N ASN A 336 10.58 0.38 -5.77
CA ASN A 336 9.43 -0.49 -5.52
C ASN A 336 8.20 0.30 -5.07
N ILE A 337 7.02 -0.09 -5.53
CA ILE A 337 5.78 0.58 -5.15
C ILE A 337 5.09 -0.19 -4.02
N ASN A 338 5.13 0.38 -2.82
CA ASN A 338 4.60 -0.26 -1.60
C ASN A 338 3.09 -0.12 -1.45
N SER A 339 2.55 1.03 -1.89
CA SER A 339 1.14 1.38 -1.70
C SER A 339 0.63 2.24 -2.86
N VAL A 340 -0.61 2.01 -3.26
CA VAL A 340 -1.33 2.78 -4.28
C VAL A 340 -2.64 3.26 -3.70
N SER A 341 -3.02 4.50 -4.02
CA SER A 341 -4.29 5.10 -3.63
C SER A 341 -4.94 5.80 -4.81
N VAL A 342 -6.26 5.64 -4.97
CA VAL A 342 -7.05 6.30 -6.01
C VAL A 342 -8.05 7.23 -5.33
N SER A 343 -8.25 8.44 -5.86
CA SER A 343 -9.21 9.39 -5.30
C SER A 343 -10.66 8.93 -5.50
N LEU A 344 -11.56 9.42 -4.64
CA LEU A 344 -12.97 9.01 -4.66
C LEU A 344 -13.70 9.44 -5.93
N ASP A 345 -13.25 10.52 -6.57
CA ASP A 345 -13.75 10.98 -7.86
C ASP A 345 -13.06 10.33 -9.07
N SER A 346 -12.17 9.36 -8.84
CA SER A 346 -11.40 8.64 -9.86
C SER A 346 -10.46 9.51 -10.70
N SER A 347 -10.33 10.81 -10.38
CA SER A 347 -9.55 11.76 -11.18
C SER A 347 -8.05 11.71 -10.91
N THR A 348 -7.63 11.15 -9.77
CA THR A 348 -6.21 11.10 -9.39
C THR A 348 -5.83 9.75 -8.82
N LEU A 349 -4.55 9.41 -8.96
CA LEU A 349 -3.94 8.25 -8.35
C LEU A 349 -2.57 8.61 -7.79
N ALA A 350 -2.19 7.95 -6.71
CA ALA A 350 -0.90 8.14 -6.06
C ALA A 350 -0.20 6.82 -5.78
N ALA A 351 1.13 6.87 -5.78
CA ALA A 351 2.01 5.74 -5.51
C ALA A 351 3.08 6.11 -4.50
N ALA A 352 3.25 5.27 -3.49
CA ALA A 352 4.33 5.31 -2.50
C ALA A 352 5.52 4.49 -3.00
N SER A 353 6.71 5.10 -3.11
CA SER A 353 7.90 4.44 -3.65
C SER A 353 9.06 4.36 -2.67
N ASP A 354 9.85 3.28 -2.79
CA ASP A 354 11.15 3.11 -2.13
C ASP A 354 12.19 4.15 -2.56
N ASP A 355 11.97 4.85 -3.67
CA ASP A 355 12.86 5.93 -4.14
C ASP A 355 12.90 7.15 -3.20
N GLY A 356 12.01 7.17 -2.22
CA GLY A 356 11.89 8.22 -1.23
C GLY A 356 10.92 9.33 -1.59
N ALA A 357 9.94 9.04 -2.45
CA ALA A 357 8.87 9.96 -2.79
C ALA A 357 7.50 9.28 -2.91
N ALA A 358 6.46 10.09 -2.70
CA ALA A 358 5.12 9.78 -3.17
C ALA A 358 4.87 10.50 -4.50
N TYR A 359 4.30 9.80 -5.48
CA TYR A 359 3.95 10.34 -6.79
C TYR A 359 2.46 10.58 -6.86
N LEU A 360 2.02 11.72 -7.41
CA LEU A 360 0.62 12.01 -7.70
C LEU A 360 0.42 12.22 -9.20
N PHE A 361 -0.60 11.57 -9.75
CA PHE A 361 -0.98 11.70 -11.14
C PHE A 361 -2.44 12.13 -11.26
N GLU A 362 -2.74 12.92 -12.30
CA GLU A 362 -4.09 13.33 -12.68
C GLU A 362 -4.49 12.67 -13.99
N GLN A 363 -5.75 12.25 -14.04
CA GLN A 363 -6.37 11.62 -15.19
C GLN A 363 -6.57 12.63 -16.31
N ASN A 364 -6.10 12.31 -17.50
CA ASN A 364 -6.38 13.11 -18.69
C ASN A 364 -7.75 12.72 -19.29
N LEU A 365 -8.78 13.48 -18.90
CA LEU A 365 -10.18 13.22 -19.33
C LEU A 365 -10.33 13.13 -20.85
N SER A 366 -9.55 13.89 -21.62
CA SER A 366 -9.62 13.86 -23.09
C SER A 366 -9.09 12.54 -23.67
N VAL A 367 -8.08 11.94 -23.03
CA VAL A 367 -7.55 10.64 -23.42
C VAL A 367 -8.53 9.54 -23.05
N PHE A 368 -9.07 9.58 -21.84
CA PHE A 368 -10.07 8.61 -21.40
C PHE A 368 -11.34 8.65 -22.26
N ALA A 369 -11.84 9.83 -22.60
CA ALA A 369 -12.99 9.98 -23.51
C ALA A 369 -12.73 9.38 -24.90
N ARG A 370 -11.48 9.33 -25.35
CA ARG A 370 -11.09 8.70 -26.62
C ARG A 370 -10.85 7.21 -26.50
N LEU A 371 -10.27 6.74 -25.40
CA LEU A 371 -10.01 5.31 -25.16
C LEU A 371 -11.31 4.53 -24.93
N PHE A 372 -12.22 5.08 -24.13
CA PHE A 372 -13.41 4.37 -23.66
C PHE A 372 -14.72 4.94 -24.22
N GLY A 373 -14.65 6.02 -25.00
CA GLY A 373 -15.82 6.73 -25.53
C GLY A 373 -16.49 7.64 -24.49
N ASN A 374 -17.34 8.56 -24.97
CA ASN A 374 -18.07 9.52 -24.11
C ASN A 374 -19.11 8.86 -23.18
N GLU A 375 -19.41 7.57 -23.34
CA GLU A 375 -20.35 6.85 -22.46
C GLU A 375 -19.78 6.63 -21.04
N CYS A 376 -18.47 6.81 -20.84
CA CYS A 376 -17.83 6.75 -19.52
C CYS A 376 -17.98 8.04 -18.71
N PHE A 377 -18.51 9.12 -19.31
CA PHE A 377 -18.68 10.42 -18.67
C PHE A 377 -20.15 10.82 -18.67
N PRO A 378 -20.83 10.90 -17.52
CA PRO A 378 -22.12 11.60 -17.50
C PRO A 378 -21.86 13.07 -17.86
N SER A 379 -22.16 13.39 -19.12
CA SER A 379 -22.04 14.74 -19.66
C SER A 379 -22.86 15.69 -18.80
N GLY A 380 -22.17 16.59 -18.12
CA GLY A 380 -22.79 17.63 -17.32
C GLY A 380 -23.52 18.65 -18.20
N GLU A 381 -24.80 18.40 -18.47
CA GLU A 381 -25.79 19.46 -18.64
C GLU A 381 -27.16 18.95 -18.17
N GLY A 382 -27.68 19.59 -17.11
CA GLY A 382 -29.11 19.56 -16.81
C GLY A 382 -29.53 18.81 -15.54
N LEU A 383 -29.61 19.57 -14.45
CA LEU A 383 -30.52 19.38 -13.30
C LEU A 383 -30.17 18.28 -12.28
N GLY A 384 -29.57 18.74 -11.18
CA GLY A 384 -30.14 18.51 -9.85
C GLY A 384 -29.74 17.22 -9.13
N LEU A 385 -28.85 17.42 -8.14
CA LEU A 385 -28.38 16.53 -7.08
C LEU A 385 -27.12 15.74 -7.43
N PRO A 386 -26.06 15.81 -6.59
CA PRO A 386 -24.99 14.82 -6.65
C PRO A 386 -25.63 13.48 -6.28
N LEU A 387 -25.43 12.45 -7.11
CA LEU A 387 -25.66 11.09 -6.66
C LEU A 387 -24.71 10.86 -5.49
N LYS A 388 -25.27 10.98 -4.28
CA LYS A 388 -24.72 10.45 -3.03
C LYS A 388 -24.75 8.92 -3.16
N GLU A 389 -23.87 8.40 -3.98
CA GLU A 389 -23.64 6.96 -4.06
C GLU A 389 -22.37 6.70 -3.27
N GLY A 390 -22.58 6.17 -2.06
CA GLY A 390 -21.54 6.04 -1.03
C GLY A 390 -20.37 5.21 -1.53
N ILE A 391 -19.16 5.60 -1.16
CA ILE A 391 -17.88 5.08 -1.68
C ILE A 391 -17.01 4.63 -0.51
N VAL A 392 -16.22 3.58 -0.64
CA VAL A 392 -15.41 3.03 0.47
C VAL A 392 -14.22 3.95 0.75
N VAL A 393 -13.95 4.24 2.02
CA VAL A 393 -12.58 4.57 2.43
C VAL A 393 -11.88 3.25 2.69
N THR A 394 -11.27 2.67 1.65
CA THR A 394 -10.26 1.65 1.91
C THR A 394 -9.12 2.41 2.58
N GLY A 395 -8.87 2.15 3.86
CA GLY A 395 -7.53 2.40 4.40
C GLY A 395 -6.54 1.80 3.42
N GLY A 396 -5.40 2.47 3.20
CA GLY A 396 -4.40 2.01 2.26
C GLY A 396 -4.20 0.50 2.39
N ILE A 397 -3.89 -0.19 1.29
CA ILE A 397 -3.46 -1.57 1.41
C ILE A 397 -2.07 -1.52 2.02
N GLU A 398 -1.94 -1.99 3.24
CA GLU A 398 -0.75 -1.76 4.06
C GLU A 398 -0.07 -3.11 4.27
N ASN A 399 0.89 -3.42 3.41
CA ASN A 399 1.75 -4.57 3.62
C ASN A 399 2.75 -4.24 4.74
N VAL A 400 2.62 -4.94 5.86
CA VAL A 400 3.70 -5.00 6.86
C VAL A 400 4.82 -5.88 6.29
N VAL A 401 5.98 -5.29 6.02
CA VAL A 401 7.22 -6.05 5.80
C VAL A 401 7.60 -6.68 7.15
N GLU A 402 7.46 -7.99 7.30
CA GLU A 402 7.78 -8.68 8.56
C GLU A 402 9.24 -8.48 8.98
N THR A 403 9.45 -7.92 10.17
CA THR A 403 10.66 -8.20 10.96
C THR A 403 10.34 -9.32 11.95
N ALA A 404 10.81 -10.54 11.67
CA ALA A 404 10.55 -11.69 12.54
C ALA A 404 11.15 -11.47 13.95
N SER A 405 10.30 -11.57 14.98
CA SER A 405 10.74 -11.66 16.38
C SER A 405 11.16 -13.10 16.68
N ALA A 406 12.42 -13.27 17.08
CA ALA A 406 12.95 -14.57 17.47
C ALA A 406 12.36 -14.98 18.84
N SER A 407 11.47 -15.97 18.85
CA SER A 407 11.09 -16.66 20.08
C SER A 407 12.28 -17.49 20.56
N SER A 408 12.84 -17.14 21.72
CA SER A 408 13.73 -18.02 22.46
C SER A 408 12.95 -19.27 22.88
N GLY A 409 13.30 -20.42 22.30
CA GLY A 409 12.76 -21.70 22.73
C GLY A 409 13.26 -22.06 24.12
N GLU A 410 12.34 -22.27 25.06
CA GLU A 410 12.61 -23.10 26.21
C GLU A 410 12.01 -24.50 25.97
N VAL A 411 12.89 -25.48 26.13
CA VAL A 411 12.62 -26.91 26.02
C VAL A 411 11.79 -27.34 27.22
N SER A 412 10.68 -28.04 26.95
CA SER A 412 9.90 -28.77 27.94
C SER A 412 10.61 -30.09 28.30
N ASP A 413 10.91 -30.29 29.59
CA ASP A 413 11.10 -31.61 30.17
C ASP A 413 10.08 -31.80 31.31
N ASP A 414 9.34 -32.90 31.22
CA ASP A 414 8.41 -33.41 32.24
C ASP A 414 9.14 -33.85 33.53
N ILE A 415 8.50 -33.68 34.70
CA ILE A 415 8.19 -34.73 35.70
C ILE A 415 7.57 -34.14 37.00
N LYS A 416 6.51 -34.84 37.44
CA LYS A 416 5.68 -34.79 38.67
C LYS A 416 6.34 -34.33 40.00
N GLY A 417 5.50 -33.68 40.84
CA GLY A 417 5.41 -34.01 42.28
C GLY A 417 5.30 -32.84 43.28
N GLU A 418 4.08 -32.66 43.82
CA GLU A 418 3.71 -32.27 45.20
C GLU A 418 4.41 -31.14 46.00
N ASN A 419 3.54 -30.27 46.55
CA ASN A 419 3.55 -29.59 47.86
C ASN A 419 4.46 -28.36 48.11
N ASP A 420 3.78 -27.22 48.33
CA ASP A 420 4.20 -26.00 49.06
C ASP A 420 4.45 -26.27 50.57
N PRO A 421 4.94 -25.30 51.40
CA PRO A 421 5.60 -24.02 51.12
C PRO A 421 6.78 -23.63 52.08
N ALA A 422 7.35 -22.45 51.81
CA ALA A 422 7.81 -21.41 52.76
C ALA A 422 9.29 -21.27 53.21
N ILE A 423 9.65 -19.98 53.35
CA ILE A 423 10.61 -19.31 54.27
C ILE A 423 11.91 -18.72 53.65
N GLY A 424 12.09 -17.41 53.92
CA GLY A 424 13.37 -16.77 54.22
C GLY A 424 13.93 -15.87 53.10
N SER A 425 13.81 -14.54 53.18
CA SER A 425 14.81 -13.61 53.78
C SER A 425 16.19 -13.72 53.13
N SER A 426 16.90 -12.68 52.70
CA SER A 426 16.87 -11.24 52.95
C SER A 426 18.10 -10.64 52.24
N ALA A 427 18.01 -9.37 51.81
CA ALA A 427 19.08 -8.36 51.84
C ALA A 427 20.37 -8.64 51.01
N SER A 428 21.09 -7.69 50.40
CA SER A 428 21.01 -6.25 50.19
C SER A 428 22.30 -5.83 49.46
N ILE A 429 22.35 -4.57 49.00
CA ILE A 429 23.53 -3.72 48.69
C ILE A 429 23.81 -3.48 47.19
N GLU A 430 23.15 -2.42 46.71
CA GLU A 430 23.71 -1.13 46.24
C GLU A 430 25.04 -1.01 45.47
N SER A 431 24.91 -0.19 44.41
CA SER A 431 25.90 0.70 43.79
C SER A 431 26.97 0.01 42.90
N SER A 432 27.36 0.54 41.74
CA SER A 432 27.38 1.93 41.29
C SER A 432 27.48 2.03 39.76
N SER A 433 26.94 3.13 39.23
CA SER A 433 27.05 3.59 37.85
C SER A 433 28.48 3.95 37.45
N ARG A 434 28.74 3.85 36.14
CA ARG A 434 29.84 4.44 35.33
C ARG A 434 31.01 3.51 35.04
N PHE A 435 30.87 2.70 34.00
CA PHE A 435 31.82 2.66 32.89
C PHE A 435 31.18 1.97 31.66
N SER A 436 31.58 2.44 30.47
CA SER A 436 31.30 1.90 29.13
C SER A 436 30.05 2.37 28.37
N GLY A 437 29.91 3.69 28.26
CA GLY A 437 29.32 4.31 27.07
C GLY A 437 30.21 4.18 25.83
N LEU A 438 30.51 2.95 25.39
CA LEU A 438 31.34 2.73 24.20
C LEU A 438 31.01 1.46 23.38
N LEU A 439 29.81 0.88 23.51
CA LEU A 439 29.49 -0.42 22.86
C LEU A 439 28.11 -0.51 22.18
N ASN A 440 27.49 0.62 21.80
CA ASN A 440 26.26 0.61 20.98
C ASN A 440 26.49 0.84 19.48
N PHE A 441 27.74 0.79 19.00
CA PHE A 441 28.05 1.05 17.58
C PHE A 441 28.07 -0.19 16.67
N PHE A 442 27.86 -1.40 17.20
CA PHE A 442 27.99 -2.65 16.42
C PHE A 442 26.72 -3.51 16.33
N LYS A 443 25.58 -3.09 16.88
CA LYS A 443 24.34 -3.89 16.83
C LYS A 443 23.50 -3.72 15.57
N TYR A 444 23.68 -2.65 14.78
CA TYR A 444 22.81 -2.36 13.64
C TYR A 444 23.22 -3.00 12.28
N PRO A 445 24.50 -3.25 11.94
CA PRO A 445 24.82 -3.81 10.62
C PRO A 445 24.59 -5.33 10.53
N ILE A 446 24.48 -6.06 11.64
CA ILE A 446 24.31 -7.52 11.64
C ILE A 446 22.85 -7.93 11.35
N PHE A 447 21.87 -7.17 11.85
CA PHE A 447 20.45 -7.45 11.56
C PHE A 447 20.08 -7.13 10.11
N LEU A 448 20.65 -6.06 9.54
CA LEU A 448 20.51 -5.75 8.12
C LEU A 448 21.15 -6.85 7.25
N LEU A 449 22.34 -7.35 7.64
CA LEU A 449 23.00 -8.46 6.96
C LEU A 449 22.22 -9.77 7.07
N LEU A 450 21.57 -10.06 8.21
CA LEU A 450 20.76 -11.27 8.37
C LEU A 450 19.45 -11.20 7.56
N ALA A 451 18.79 -10.05 7.51
CA ALA A 451 17.60 -9.86 6.68
C ALA A 451 17.95 -10.01 5.18
N VAL A 452 19.06 -9.41 4.75
CA VAL A 452 19.60 -9.60 3.39
C VAL A 452 20.01 -11.05 3.14
N PHE A 453 20.52 -11.77 4.14
CA PHE A 453 20.91 -13.18 4.02
C PHE A 453 19.69 -14.11 3.93
N ILE A 454 18.61 -13.84 4.65
CA ILE A 454 17.36 -14.62 4.59
C ILE A 454 16.66 -14.37 3.25
N VAL A 455 16.58 -13.11 2.80
CA VAL A 455 16.09 -12.77 1.47
C VAL A 455 16.99 -13.37 0.39
N ALA A 456 18.31 -13.37 0.55
CA ALA A 456 19.23 -14.00 -0.39
C ALA A 456 19.08 -15.52 -0.43
N ILE A 457 18.87 -16.20 0.70
CA ILE A 457 18.57 -17.64 0.75
C ILE A 457 17.23 -17.94 0.07
N TYR A 458 16.21 -17.12 0.33
CA TYR A 458 14.89 -17.23 -0.32
C TYR A 458 15.00 -17.01 -1.84
N LEU A 459 15.74 -15.99 -2.28
CA LEU A 459 16.01 -15.72 -3.70
C LEU A 459 16.85 -16.82 -4.35
N ASN A 460 17.79 -17.43 -3.63
CA ASN A 460 18.56 -18.56 -4.15
C ASN A 460 17.68 -19.80 -4.32
N ASN A 461 16.75 -20.04 -3.39
CA ASN A 461 15.78 -21.12 -3.50
C ASN A 461 14.75 -20.85 -4.63
N ARG A 462 14.30 -19.60 -4.83
CA ARG A 462 13.45 -19.19 -5.97
C ARG A 462 14.20 -19.34 -7.31
N LYS A 463 15.47 -18.93 -7.38
CA LYS A 463 16.32 -19.13 -8.57
C LYS A 463 16.60 -20.60 -8.85
N PHE A 464 16.78 -21.42 -7.81
CA PHE A 464 16.95 -22.86 -7.96
C PHE A 464 15.68 -23.51 -8.51
N LYS A 465 14.51 -23.15 -7.96
CA LYS A 465 13.22 -23.66 -8.45
C LYS A 465 12.90 -23.24 -9.89
N LYS A 466 13.13 -21.96 -10.24
CA LYS A 466 13.00 -21.47 -11.63
C LYS A 466 14.01 -22.11 -12.60
N ARG A 467 15.18 -22.60 -12.12
CA ARG A 467 16.12 -23.36 -12.97
C ARG A 467 15.66 -24.80 -13.18
N VAL A 468 15.14 -25.44 -12.14
CA VAL A 468 14.58 -26.80 -12.24
C VAL A 468 13.37 -26.83 -13.18
N GLU A 469 12.43 -25.88 -13.05
CA GLU A 469 11.28 -25.78 -13.96
C GLU A 469 11.72 -25.51 -15.42
N LYS A 470 12.77 -24.70 -15.62
CA LYS A 470 13.32 -24.43 -16.96
C LYS A 470 14.12 -25.60 -17.55
N GLU A 471 14.74 -26.43 -16.73
CA GLU A 471 15.43 -27.66 -17.15
C GLU A 471 14.41 -28.76 -17.49
N GLU A 472 13.31 -28.89 -16.75
CA GLU A 472 12.18 -29.78 -17.09
C GLU A 472 11.51 -29.37 -18.41
N ASP A 473 11.29 -28.06 -18.64
CA ASP A 473 10.78 -27.56 -19.91
C ASP A 473 11.77 -27.84 -21.08
N LEU A 474 13.08 -27.80 -20.85
CA LEU A 474 14.09 -28.08 -21.89
C LEU A 474 14.21 -29.57 -22.21
N GLU A 475 14.06 -30.46 -21.23
CA GLU A 475 14.02 -31.92 -21.44
C GLU A 475 12.77 -32.35 -22.22
N ASP A 476 11.63 -31.67 -22.03
CA ASP A 476 10.43 -31.90 -22.83
C ASP A 476 10.58 -31.40 -24.28
N PHE A 477 11.39 -30.36 -24.52
CA PHE A 477 11.72 -29.89 -25.87
C PHE A 477 12.75 -30.79 -26.59
N GLU A 478 13.74 -31.36 -25.89
CA GLU A 478 14.69 -32.31 -26.50
C GLU A 478 14.02 -33.64 -26.87
N ASN A 479 13.01 -34.09 -26.11
CA ASN A 479 12.23 -35.29 -26.46
C ASN A 479 11.30 -35.12 -27.68
N LEU A 480 10.98 -33.89 -28.08
CA LEU A 480 10.16 -33.59 -29.28
C LEU A 480 10.97 -33.59 -30.59
N ASP A 481 12.28 -33.34 -30.53
CA ASP A 481 13.16 -33.38 -31.71
C ASP A 481 13.60 -34.81 -32.07
N ASP A 482 13.63 -35.73 -31.10
CA ASP A 482 13.96 -37.14 -31.35
C ASP A 482 12.79 -37.93 -32.00
N GLU A 483 11.53 -37.50 -31.83
CA GLU A 483 10.38 -38.14 -32.50
C GLU A 483 10.24 -37.77 -33.99
N LYS A 484 10.94 -36.75 -34.50
CA LYS A 484 10.93 -36.40 -35.93
C LYS A 484 11.95 -37.12 -36.80
N THR A 485 12.80 -37.97 -36.22
CA THR A 485 13.82 -38.72 -36.96
C THR A 485 13.44 -40.20 -37.20
N GLN A 486 12.24 -40.62 -36.79
CA GLN A 486 11.66 -41.92 -37.11
C GLN A 486 10.25 -41.77 -37.70
N ALA A 487 10.17 -41.25 -38.94
CA ALA A 487 8.97 -41.35 -39.79
C ALA A 487 9.37 -41.59 -41.25
#